data_AF-D0UM44-F1
#
_entry.id   AF-D0UM44-F1
#
_cell.length_a   1.000
_cell.length_b   1.000
_cell.length_c   1.000
_cell.angle_alpha   90.00
_cell.angle_beta   90.00
_cell.angle_gamma   90.00
#
_symmetry.space_group_name_H-M   'P 1'
#
loop_
_entity.id
_entity.type
_entity.pdbx_description
1 polymer ?
#
loop_
_entity_poly.entity_id
_entity_poly.type
_entity_poly.pdbx_seq_one_letter_code
_entity_poly.pdbx_strand_id
1 'polypeptide(L)'
;IHVAETPVDLYNAVLVDTPLAPFFVDCISQHDLDEMNIEIIRNTLYKAYLEAFYDFCNELGGETAEVMCEILAFEADRRAFIITINSFGTELTKDDRSKLYPRCGKLYPDGLAALARADDYEQVKNIAEYYADYQALFEGAGNNPGEKTLEDKFFEHEVKLNVNAFLQ
;
A
#
# COMPACT_ATOMS: atom_id res chain seq x y z
N ILE A 1 31.95 14.16 1.76
CA ILE A 1 30.67 13.46 1.48
C ILE A 1 29.59 14.47 1.83
N HIS A 2 29.00 15.14 0.84
CA HIS A 2 27.84 16.00 1.08
C HIS A 2 26.68 15.08 1.40
N VAL A 3 26.12 15.20 2.60
CA VAL A 3 24.86 14.54 2.94
C VAL A 3 23.77 15.29 2.17
N ALA A 4 22.96 14.58 1.41
CA ALA A 4 21.81 15.18 0.75
C ALA A 4 20.80 15.60 1.84
N GLU A 5 20.45 16.88 1.88
CA GLU A 5 19.50 17.42 2.85
C GLU A 5 18.08 17.47 2.29
N THR A 6 17.93 17.38 0.96
CA THR A 6 16.65 17.37 0.26
C THR A 6 16.47 16.12 -0.61
N PRO A 7 15.23 15.69 -0.89
CA PRO A 7 14.95 14.62 -1.85
C PRO A 7 15.52 14.90 -3.26
N VAL A 8 15.58 16.16 -3.66
CA VAL A 8 16.10 16.59 -4.98
C VAL A 8 17.61 16.36 -5.09
N ASP A 9 18.35 16.69 -4.05
CA ASP A 9 19.79 16.48 -4.01
C ASP A 9 20.12 14.99 -4.01
N LEU A 10 19.35 14.19 -3.25
CA LEU A 10 19.48 12.73 -3.24
C LEU A 10 19.18 12.12 -4.62
N TYR A 11 18.13 12.61 -5.28
CA TYR A 11 17.75 12.18 -6.61
C TYR A 11 18.86 12.42 -7.62
N ASN A 12 19.35 13.66 -7.70
CA ASN A 12 20.38 14.05 -8.67
C ASN A 12 21.75 13.42 -8.39
N ALA A 13 22.09 13.16 -7.12
CA ALA A 13 23.40 12.64 -6.75
C ALA A 13 23.52 11.12 -6.90
N VAL A 14 22.43 10.37 -6.69
CA VAL A 14 22.49 8.90 -6.58
C VAL A 14 21.36 8.22 -7.34
N LEU A 15 20.11 8.67 -7.19
CA LEU A 15 18.96 7.87 -7.64
C LEU A 15 18.68 7.96 -9.13
N VAL A 16 19.11 9.03 -9.82
CA VAL A 16 18.90 9.24 -11.25
C VAL A 16 19.45 8.11 -12.12
N ASP A 17 20.54 7.47 -11.68
CA ASP A 17 21.19 6.37 -12.39
C ASP A 17 20.65 4.98 -11.99
N THR A 18 19.64 4.94 -11.10
CA THR A 18 19.05 3.69 -10.61
C THR A 18 17.74 3.38 -11.33
N PRO A 19 17.32 2.10 -11.40
CA PRO A 19 16.00 1.74 -11.92
C PRO A 19 14.84 2.29 -11.06
N LEU A 20 15.12 2.90 -9.91
CA LEU A 20 14.12 3.56 -9.06
C LEU A 20 13.83 5.00 -9.50
N ALA A 21 14.65 5.59 -10.38
CA ALA A 21 14.48 6.96 -10.84
C ALA A 21 13.05 7.28 -11.33
N PRO A 22 12.38 6.43 -12.13
CA PRO A 22 11.03 6.72 -12.62
C PRO A 22 9.99 6.88 -11.52
N PHE A 23 10.16 6.17 -10.39
CA PHE A 23 9.22 6.20 -9.26
C PHE A 23 9.46 7.40 -8.33
N PHE A 24 10.64 8.01 -8.38
CA PHE A 24 11.03 9.07 -7.47
C PHE A 24 10.58 10.47 -7.92
N VAL A 25 10.14 10.62 -9.17
CA VAL A 25 9.71 11.90 -9.74
C VAL A 25 8.57 12.55 -8.94
N ASP A 26 7.63 11.73 -8.46
CA ASP A 26 6.48 12.20 -7.66
C ASP A 26 6.86 12.57 -6.21
N CYS A 27 8.08 12.26 -5.76
CA CYS A 27 8.58 12.54 -4.41
C CYS A 27 9.39 13.85 -4.32
N ILE A 28 9.70 14.49 -5.46
CA ILE A 28 10.62 15.64 -5.56
C ILE A 28 10.06 16.92 -4.89
N SER A 29 8.74 17.01 -4.66
CA SER A 29 8.12 18.21 -4.08
C SER A 29 8.27 18.33 -2.55
N GLN A 30 8.86 17.35 -1.87
CA GLN A 30 9.02 17.41 -0.42
C GLN A 30 10.26 18.23 -0.03
N HIS A 31 10.07 19.20 0.86
CA HIS A 31 11.08 20.20 1.18
C HIS A 31 12.15 19.70 2.16
N ASP A 32 11.81 18.79 3.08
CA ASP A 32 12.71 18.32 4.15
C ASP A 32 12.63 16.79 4.34
N LEU A 33 13.77 16.15 4.68
CA LEU A 33 13.87 14.73 5.00
C LEU A 33 13.66 14.46 6.50
N ASP A 34 12.44 14.69 7.01
CA ASP A 34 12.04 14.28 8.36
C ASP A 34 11.40 12.89 8.38
N GLU A 35 11.14 12.32 9.57
CA GLU A 35 10.62 10.96 9.72
C GLU A 35 9.25 10.77 9.04
N MET A 36 8.38 11.77 9.11
CA MET A 36 7.06 11.72 8.47
C MET A 36 7.19 11.77 6.94
N ASN A 37 8.04 12.64 6.42
CA ASN A 37 8.32 12.78 5.00
C ASN A 37 9.01 11.53 4.44
N ILE A 38 9.89 10.88 5.21
CA ILE A 38 10.50 9.59 4.81
C ILE A 38 9.43 8.50 4.64
N GLU A 39 8.45 8.42 5.54
CA GLU A 39 7.33 7.48 5.39
C GLU A 39 6.42 7.84 4.21
N ILE A 40 6.17 9.13 3.96
CA ILE A 40 5.41 9.59 2.78
C ILE A 40 6.14 9.24 1.48
N ILE A 41 7.46 9.49 1.40
CA ILE A 41 8.30 9.15 0.25
C ILE A 41 8.28 7.64 0.04
N ARG A 42 8.44 6.83 1.11
CA ARG A 42 8.38 5.36 1.02
C ARG A 42 7.04 4.90 0.46
N ASN A 43 5.92 5.40 0.97
CA ASN A 43 4.58 5.01 0.52
C ASN A 43 4.32 5.45 -0.93
N THR A 44 4.77 6.65 -1.31
CA THR A 44 4.64 7.18 -2.68
C THR A 44 5.44 6.35 -3.68
N LEU A 45 6.69 6.01 -3.34
CA LEU A 45 7.53 5.14 -4.17
C LEU A 45 6.92 3.76 -4.36
N TYR A 46 6.47 3.15 -3.26
CA TYR A 46 5.87 1.83 -3.33
C TYR A 46 4.56 1.82 -4.10
N LYS A 47 3.75 2.87 -3.99
CA LYS A 47 2.55 3.01 -4.81
C LYS A 47 2.90 2.97 -6.29
N ALA A 48 3.84 3.81 -6.72
CA ALA A 48 4.24 3.89 -8.12
C ALA A 48 4.86 2.57 -8.62
N TYR A 49 5.68 1.93 -7.77
CA TYR A 49 6.23 0.60 -8.04
C TYR A 49 5.14 -0.46 -8.20
N LEU A 50 4.17 -0.50 -7.28
CA LEU A 50 3.14 -1.54 -7.26
C LEU A 50 2.21 -1.41 -8.47
N GLU A 51 1.83 -0.18 -8.82
CA GLU A 51 1.03 0.10 -10.03
C GLU A 51 1.79 -0.29 -11.30
N ALA A 52 3.06 0.09 -11.43
CA ALA A 52 3.87 -0.28 -12.59
C ALA A 52 4.12 -1.79 -12.70
N PHE A 53 4.33 -2.49 -11.57
CA PHE A 53 4.53 -3.93 -11.58
C PHE A 53 3.24 -4.69 -11.88
N TYR A 54 2.10 -4.19 -11.41
CA TYR A 54 0.78 -4.71 -11.79
C TYR A 54 0.56 -4.60 -13.30
N ASP A 55 0.80 -3.42 -13.87
CA ASP A 55 0.65 -3.19 -15.31
C ASP A 55 1.58 -4.11 -16.12
N PHE A 56 2.83 -4.26 -15.70
CA PHE A 56 3.77 -5.21 -16.31
C PHE A 56 3.24 -6.65 -16.28
N CYS A 57 2.78 -7.15 -15.13
CA CYS A 57 2.22 -8.50 -15.02
C CYS A 57 0.97 -8.69 -15.89
N ASN A 58 0.11 -7.67 -15.95
CA ASN A 58 -1.08 -7.68 -16.78
C ASN A 58 -0.74 -7.72 -18.28
N GLU A 59 0.30 -6.99 -18.71
CA GLU A 59 0.80 -7.01 -20.09
C GLU A 59 1.37 -8.38 -20.51
N LEU A 60 1.95 -9.16 -19.59
CA LEU A 60 2.43 -10.51 -19.88
C LEU A 60 1.28 -11.47 -20.24
N GLY A 61 0.09 -11.24 -19.68
CA GLY A 61 -1.11 -12.03 -19.93
C GLY A 61 -1.04 -13.48 -19.44
N GLY A 62 -2.06 -14.26 -19.82
CA GLY A 62 -2.19 -15.68 -19.46
C GLY A 62 -2.21 -15.93 -17.95
N GLU A 63 -1.76 -17.12 -17.56
CA GLU A 63 -1.70 -17.55 -16.15
C GLU A 63 -0.86 -16.61 -15.28
N THR A 64 0.17 -15.97 -15.86
CA THR A 64 1.01 -15.03 -15.12
C THR A 64 0.19 -13.82 -14.67
N ALA A 65 -0.59 -13.23 -15.58
CA ALA A 65 -1.46 -12.10 -15.24
C ALA A 65 -2.54 -12.53 -14.24
N GLU A 66 -3.20 -13.66 -14.46
CA GLU A 66 -4.28 -14.13 -13.58
C GLU A 66 -3.82 -14.31 -12.13
N VAL A 67 -2.67 -14.97 -11.93
CA VAL A 67 -2.12 -15.23 -10.59
C VAL A 67 -1.48 -13.98 -9.98
N MET A 68 -0.60 -13.29 -10.71
CA MET A 68 0.14 -12.17 -10.14
C MET A 68 -0.74 -10.95 -9.88
N CYS A 69 -1.68 -10.64 -10.78
CA CYS A 69 -2.57 -9.50 -10.56
C CYS A 69 -3.48 -9.71 -9.34
N GLU A 70 -3.89 -10.94 -9.03
CA GLU A 70 -4.64 -11.24 -7.80
C GLU A 70 -3.80 -10.98 -6.55
N ILE A 71 -2.55 -11.46 -6.51
CA ILE A 71 -1.61 -11.25 -5.39
C ILE A 71 -1.31 -9.76 -5.21
N LEU A 72 -1.03 -9.05 -6.30
CA LEU A 72 -0.70 -7.62 -6.28
C LEU A 72 -1.91 -6.74 -5.92
N ALA A 73 -3.12 -7.12 -6.34
CA ALA A 73 -4.35 -6.45 -5.92
C ALA A 73 -4.57 -6.57 -4.41
N PHE A 74 -4.30 -7.74 -3.83
CA PHE A 74 -4.35 -7.93 -2.38
C PHE A 74 -3.29 -7.07 -1.66
N GLU A 75 -2.06 -7.02 -2.17
CA GLU A 75 -1.00 -6.18 -1.60
C GLU A 75 -1.37 -4.68 -1.63
N ALA A 76 -2.01 -4.22 -2.71
CA ALA A 76 -2.51 -2.86 -2.84
C ALA A 76 -3.57 -2.53 -1.77
N ASP A 77 -4.54 -3.43 -1.59
CA ASP A 77 -5.62 -3.23 -0.63
C ASP A 77 -5.12 -3.34 0.82
N ARG A 78 -4.22 -4.30 1.11
CA ARG A 78 -3.52 -4.41 2.40
C ARG A 78 -2.85 -3.09 2.77
N ARG A 79 -2.09 -2.51 1.83
CA ARG A 79 -1.43 -1.21 2.03
C ARG A 79 -2.42 -0.09 2.30
N ALA A 80 -3.52 -0.03 1.56
CA ALA A 80 -4.55 0.97 1.78
C ALA A 80 -5.14 0.88 3.20
N PHE A 81 -5.43 -0.33 3.70
CA PHE A 81 -5.88 -0.54 5.07
C PHE A 81 -4.83 -0.10 6.11
N ILE A 82 -3.59 -0.58 5.98
CA ILE A 82 -2.52 -0.31 6.95
C ILE A 82 -2.16 1.18 6.98
N ILE A 83 -2.04 1.85 5.84
CA ILE A 83 -1.82 3.30 5.76
C ILE A 83 -2.96 4.05 6.48
N THR A 84 -4.21 3.61 6.28
CA THR A 84 -5.36 4.27 6.92
C THR A 84 -5.32 4.11 8.44
N ILE A 85 -5.11 2.89 8.94
CA ILE A 85 -5.06 2.60 10.37
C ILE A 85 -3.89 3.34 11.05
N ASN A 86 -2.70 3.31 10.43
CA ASN A 86 -1.50 3.92 11.01
C ASN A 86 -1.48 5.45 10.88
N SER A 87 -2.31 6.03 10.00
CA SER A 87 -2.46 7.49 9.89
C SER A 87 -3.24 8.10 11.06
N PHE A 88 -4.01 7.32 11.81
CA PHE A 88 -4.80 7.84 12.92
C PHE A 88 -3.91 8.40 14.03
N GLY A 89 -4.20 9.64 14.45
CA GLY A 89 -3.42 10.34 15.47
C GLY A 89 -2.11 10.96 14.96
N THR A 90 -1.87 10.95 13.65
CA THR A 90 -0.75 11.65 12.99
C THR A 90 -1.19 12.98 12.38
N GLU A 91 -0.23 13.78 11.88
CA GLU A 91 -0.50 15.05 11.19
C GLU A 91 -0.89 14.87 9.70
N LEU A 92 -0.98 13.62 9.22
CA LEU A 92 -1.31 13.33 7.83
C LEU A 92 -2.77 13.69 7.51
N THR A 93 -2.97 14.59 6.55
CA THR A 93 -4.30 15.00 6.12
C THR A 93 -5.01 13.89 5.34
N LYS A 94 -6.35 13.90 5.31
CA LYS A 94 -7.15 12.95 4.53
C LYS A 94 -6.83 13.00 3.03
N ASP A 95 -6.58 14.20 2.51
CA ASP A 95 -6.24 14.40 1.10
C ASP A 95 -4.85 13.83 0.78
N ASP A 96 -3.86 14.04 1.65
CA ASP A 96 -2.53 13.47 1.44
C ASP A 96 -2.52 11.96 1.60
N ARG A 97 -3.25 11.43 2.60
CA ARG A 97 -3.48 10.00 2.77
C ARG A 97 -4.06 9.35 1.51
N SER A 98 -5.02 9.99 0.86
CA SER A 98 -5.63 9.46 -0.38
C SER A 98 -4.64 9.34 -1.54
N LYS A 99 -3.59 10.19 -1.57
CA LYS A 99 -2.54 10.14 -2.60
C LYS A 99 -1.62 8.94 -2.42
N LEU A 100 -1.51 8.38 -1.21
CA LEU A 100 -0.63 7.26 -0.89
C LEU A 100 -1.21 5.89 -1.29
N TYR A 101 -2.51 5.79 -1.59
CA TYR A 101 -3.13 4.51 -1.92
C TYR A 101 -2.79 4.05 -3.35
N PRO A 102 -2.31 2.81 -3.53
CA PRO A 102 -2.23 2.17 -4.84
C PRO A 102 -3.63 1.93 -5.42
N ARG A 103 -3.76 2.00 -6.75
CA ARG A 103 -5.04 1.95 -7.48
C ARG A 103 -5.29 0.65 -8.25
N CYS A 104 -4.49 -0.39 -8.01
CA CYS A 104 -4.56 -1.68 -8.69
C CYS A 104 -5.24 -2.80 -7.87
N GLY A 105 -5.94 -2.45 -6.78
CA GLY A 105 -6.65 -3.38 -5.88
C GLY A 105 -8.17 -3.39 -6.05
N LYS A 106 -8.86 -4.28 -5.33
CA LYS A 106 -10.34 -4.39 -5.34
C LYS A 106 -11.03 -3.22 -4.66
N LEU A 107 -10.33 -2.49 -3.78
CA LEU A 107 -10.88 -1.29 -3.13
C LEU A 107 -10.99 -0.09 -4.07
N TYR A 108 -10.28 -0.09 -5.20
CA TYR A 108 -10.38 1.02 -6.17
C TYR A 108 -11.66 0.88 -7.02
N PRO A 109 -12.46 1.95 -7.23
CA PRO A 109 -12.27 3.31 -6.70
C PRO A 109 -12.97 3.58 -5.36
N ASP A 110 -14.10 2.94 -5.09
CA ASP A 110 -15.04 3.37 -4.03
C ASP A 110 -14.55 3.07 -2.61
N GLY A 111 -13.92 1.90 -2.40
CA GLY A 111 -13.32 1.52 -1.13
C GLY A 111 -12.21 2.47 -0.70
N LEU A 112 -11.33 2.88 -1.63
CA LEU A 112 -10.28 3.87 -1.35
C LEU A 112 -10.86 5.24 -1.00
N ALA A 113 -11.91 5.68 -1.71
CA ALA A 113 -12.60 6.93 -1.40
C ALA A 113 -13.31 6.88 -0.04
N ALA A 114 -13.78 5.71 0.39
CA ALA A 114 -14.31 5.52 1.74
C ALA A 114 -13.19 5.53 2.79
N LEU A 115 -12.09 4.82 2.58
CA LEU A 115 -10.93 4.80 3.49
C LEU A 115 -10.31 6.19 3.67
N ALA A 116 -10.21 6.97 2.60
CA ALA A 116 -9.74 8.34 2.65
C ALA A 116 -10.56 9.22 3.61
N ARG A 117 -11.84 8.89 3.84
CA ARG A 117 -12.73 9.63 4.74
C ARG A 117 -12.77 9.08 6.16
N ALA A 118 -12.29 7.86 6.39
CA ALA A 118 -12.37 7.18 7.68
C ALA A 118 -11.59 7.93 8.78
N ASP A 119 -12.16 7.99 9.97
CA ASP A 119 -11.60 8.67 11.15
C ASP A 119 -11.23 7.72 12.30
N ASP A 120 -11.68 6.47 12.24
CA ASP A 120 -11.44 5.47 13.27
C ASP A 120 -11.39 4.05 12.70
N TYR A 121 -10.94 3.11 13.52
CA TYR A 121 -10.80 1.71 13.15
C TYR A 121 -12.14 1.03 12.84
N GLU A 122 -13.23 1.40 13.52
CA GLU A 122 -14.56 0.82 13.28
C GLU A 122 -15.07 1.19 11.88
N GLN A 123 -14.84 2.42 11.42
CA GLN A 123 -15.17 2.83 10.06
C GLN A 123 -14.36 2.06 9.02
N VAL A 124 -13.07 1.81 9.26
CA VAL A 124 -12.23 0.98 8.38
C VAL A 124 -12.78 -0.45 8.30
N LYS A 125 -13.16 -1.03 9.44
CA LYS A 125 -13.78 -2.36 9.51
C LYS A 125 -15.10 -2.41 8.73
N ASN A 126 -15.99 -1.43 8.94
CA ASN A 126 -17.25 -1.34 8.19
C ASN A 126 -17.04 -1.25 6.68
N ILE A 127 -15.95 -0.60 6.23
CA ILE A 127 -15.59 -0.54 4.81
C ILE A 127 -15.12 -1.93 4.33
N ALA A 128 -14.32 -2.64 5.12
CA ALA A 128 -13.86 -3.98 4.79
C ALA A 128 -15.02 -5.00 4.71
N GLU A 129 -16.09 -4.82 5.50
CA GLU A 129 -17.27 -5.69 5.48
C GLU A 129 -18.03 -5.71 4.15
N TYR A 130 -17.88 -4.69 3.30
CA TYR A 130 -18.46 -4.72 1.93
C TYR A 130 -17.76 -5.71 0.99
N TYR A 131 -16.59 -6.21 1.37
CA TYR A 131 -15.78 -7.13 0.57
C TYR A 131 -15.64 -8.45 1.32
N ALA A 132 -16.25 -9.52 0.83
CA ALA A 132 -16.30 -10.81 1.51
C ALA A 132 -14.90 -11.34 1.90
N ASP A 133 -13.90 -11.13 1.03
CA ASP A 133 -12.52 -11.54 1.29
C ASP A 133 -11.91 -10.79 2.48
N TYR A 134 -12.26 -9.52 2.68
CA TYR A 134 -11.71 -8.67 3.73
C TYR A 134 -12.50 -8.75 5.03
N GLN A 135 -13.82 -8.94 4.95
CA GLN A 135 -14.68 -9.17 6.11
C GLN A 135 -14.11 -10.27 7.02
N ALA A 136 -13.79 -11.43 6.46
CA ALA A 136 -13.24 -12.57 7.23
C ALA A 136 -11.88 -12.28 7.89
N LEU A 137 -11.08 -11.39 7.28
CA LEU A 137 -9.78 -10.99 7.83
C LEU A 137 -9.98 -10.05 9.02
N PHE A 138 -10.92 -9.12 8.95
CA PHE A 138 -11.24 -8.25 10.09
C PHE A 138 -12.04 -8.98 11.19
N GLU A 139 -12.83 -10.00 10.86
CA GLU A 139 -13.64 -10.76 11.82
C GLU A 139 -12.79 -11.64 12.74
N GLY A 140 -12.61 -11.22 14.00
CA GLY A 140 -11.76 -11.94 14.96
C GLY A 140 -10.27 -11.61 14.83
N ALA A 141 -9.94 -10.53 14.11
CA ALA A 141 -8.71 -9.79 14.38
C ALA A 141 -8.90 -9.05 15.70
N GLY A 142 -7.95 -9.19 16.62
CA GLY A 142 -8.03 -8.53 17.91
C GLY A 142 -6.68 -8.41 18.58
N ASN A 143 -6.62 -7.51 19.57
CA ASN A 143 -5.38 -7.19 20.28
C ASN A 143 -5.30 -7.88 21.65
N ASN A 144 -6.23 -8.81 21.96
CA ASN A 144 -6.17 -9.53 23.23
C ASN A 144 -5.09 -10.62 23.20
N PRO A 145 -4.48 -10.96 24.35
CA PRO A 145 -3.50 -12.04 24.43
C PRO A 145 -4.08 -13.36 23.90
N GLY A 146 -3.47 -13.90 22.84
CA GLY A 146 -3.89 -15.16 22.21
C GLY A 146 -4.82 -15.00 21.00
N GLU A 147 -5.25 -13.78 20.68
CA GLU A 147 -5.91 -13.46 19.40
C GLU A 147 -4.86 -13.15 18.32
N LYS A 148 -5.23 -13.40 17.06
CA LYS A 148 -4.41 -13.00 15.92
C LYS A 148 -4.64 -11.53 15.63
N THR A 149 -3.55 -10.80 15.39
CA THR A 149 -3.64 -9.42 14.94
C THR A 149 -4.18 -9.36 13.51
N LEU A 150 -4.60 -8.17 13.07
CA LEU A 150 -5.00 -7.95 11.68
C LEU A 150 -3.83 -8.23 10.71
N GLU A 151 -2.60 -7.85 11.10
CA GLU A 151 -1.39 -8.11 10.30
C GLU A 151 -1.12 -9.61 10.16
N ASP A 152 -1.25 -10.39 11.25
CA ASP A 152 -1.09 -11.85 11.20
C ASP A 152 -2.06 -12.48 10.19
N LYS A 153 -3.31 -11.99 10.18
CA LYS A 153 -4.32 -12.49 9.25
C LYS A 153 -4.07 -12.07 7.81
N PHE A 154 -3.62 -10.84 7.58
CA PHE A 154 -3.21 -10.43 6.24
C PHE A 154 -2.03 -11.29 5.74
N PHE A 155 -1.07 -11.59 6.61
CA PHE A 155 0.06 -12.46 6.28
C PHE A 155 -0.38 -13.89 5.96
N GLU A 156 -1.30 -14.47 6.74
CA GLU A 156 -1.85 -15.80 6.45
C GLU A 156 -2.60 -15.85 5.12
N HIS A 157 -3.35 -14.79 4.79
CA HIS A 157 -4.04 -14.68 3.51
C HIS A 157 -3.05 -14.53 2.35
N GLU A 158 -2.02 -13.70 2.49
CA GLU A 158 -0.93 -13.55 1.52
C GLU A 158 -0.25 -14.89 1.23
N VAL A 159 0.10 -15.65 2.27
CA VAL A 159 0.70 -16.98 2.13
C VAL A 159 -0.25 -17.93 1.40
N LYS A 160 -1.55 -17.88 1.70
CA LYS A 160 -2.55 -18.71 1.01
C LYS A 160 -2.62 -18.39 -0.49
N LEU A 161 -2.62 -17.11 -0.88
CA LEU A 161 -2.58 -16.71 -2.29
C LEU A 161 -1.30 -17.21 -2.98
N ASN A 162 -0.15 -17.04 -2.32
CA ASN A 162 1.13 -17.52 -2.83
C ASN A 162 1.19 -19.06 -2.97
N VAL A 163 0.54 -19.81 -2.08
CA VAL A 163 0.45 -21.27 -2.20
C VAL A 163 -0.44 -21.67 -3.38
N ASN A 164 -1.57 -20.99 -3.57
CA ASN A 164 -2.48 -21.25 -4.69
C ASN A 164 -1.81 -21.02 -6.05
N ALA A 165 -0.83 -20.13 -6.14
CA ALA A 165 -0.02 -19.92 -7.34
C ALA A 165 0.71 -21.20 -7.81
N PHE A 166 1.00 -22.16 -6.91
CA PHE A 166 1.61 -23.45 -7.26
C PHE A 166 0.58 -24.55 -7.60
N LEU A 167 -0.71 -24.26 -7.45
CA LEU A 167 -1.81 -25.20 -7.65
C LEU A 167 -2.63 -24.92 -8.93
N GLN A 168 -2.24 -23.91 -9.70
CA GLN A 168 -2.76 -23.57 -11.03
C GLN A 168 -2.22 -24.53 -12.09
#